data_AF-A0A2M6GHY2-F1
#
_entry.id   AF-A0A2M6GHY2-F1
#
_cell.length_a   1.000
_cell.length_b   1.000
_cell.length_c   1.000
_cell.angle_alpha   90.00
_cell.angle_beta   90.00
_cell.angle_gamma   90.00
#
_symmetry.space_group_name_H-M   'P 1'
#
loop_
_entity.id
_entity.type
_entity.pdbx_description
1 polymer ?
#
loop_
_entity_poly.entity_id
_entity_poly.type
_entity_poly.pdbx_seq_one_letter_code
_entity_poly.pdbx_strand_id
1 'polypeptide(L)'
;MTSKERNQIIDAISTCLQETSTTAQINSYLKKYKVSFDKQTAVNNKKVYANEILSAQQDDVIVKIAKSLRLEVPDEFKPKPKPRKAPLKKPAKRIVADKPTATRSSVKKVFISHASADKDIVEKIIDLLRGMGVSSDKIFCTSFEGYGIDLGDNFLDALKQELSNNVLVLFVLSRKFYASPICLCEMGAAWITTKEHVPILIPPLGFEDVKGVFPNTQGMILNDKDKINSLKERIEKFFNLTPAKHSIWERERNNILEEIDRRLANRRFSY
;
A
#
# COMPACT_ATOMS: atom_id res chain seq x y z
N MET A 1 21.99 24.13 -10.99
CA MET A 1 20.58 24.57 -10.93
C MET A 1 20.56 26.09 -11.08
N THR A 2 19.61 26.69 -11.79
CA THR A 2 19.55 28.16 -11.82
C THR A 2 19.16 28.71 -10.44
N SER A 3 19.55 29.94 -10.12
CA SER A 3 19.19 30.58 -8.83
C SER A 3 17.68 30.65 -8.61
N LYS A 4 16.90 30.78 -9.68
CA LYS A 4 15.43 30.82 -9.63
C LYS A 4 14.84 29.46 -9.28
N GLU A 5 15.28 28.39 -9.95
CA GLU A 5 14.82 27.02 -9.68
C GLU A 5 15.23 26.54 -8.29
N ARG A 6 16.45 26.92 -7.87
CA ARG A 6 16.96 26.64 -6.53
C ARG A 6 16.03 27.20 -5.46
N ASN A 7 15.66 28.47 -5.58
CA ASN A 7 14.77 29.12 -4.62
C ASN A 7 13.36 28.53 -4.63
N GLN A 8 12.85 28.13 -5.81
CA GLN A 8 11.54 27.45 -5.90
C GLN A 8 11.53 26.09 -5.18
N ILE A 9 12.59 25.29 -5.34
CA ILE A 9 12.70 23.99 -4.68
C ILE A 9 12.86 24.17 -3.17
N ILE A 10 13.68 25.12 -2.73
CA ILE A 10 13.87 25.39 -1.29
C ILE A 10 12.55 25.88 -0.66
N ASP A 11 11.78 26.73 -1.36
CA ASP A 11 10.48 27.19 -0.86
C ASP A 11 9.46 26.04 -0.76
N ALA A 12 9.44 25.14 -1.76
CA ALA A 12 8.59 23.95 -1.75
C ALA A 12 8.95 22.99 -0.61
N ILE A 13 10.25 22.72 -0.40
CA ILE A 13 10.73 21.91 0.73
C ILE A 13 10.28 22.54 2.05
N SER A 14 10.49 23.84 2.21
CA SER A 14 10.22 24.55 3.46
C SER A 14 8.71 24.62 3.77
N THR A 15 7.87 24.76 2.74
CA THR A 15 6.41 24.70 2.86
C THR A 15 5.94 23.30 3.29
N CYS A 16 6.45 22.26 2.61
CA CYS A 16 6.11 20.88 2.93
C CYS A 16 6.51 20.50 4.37
N LEU A 17 7.71 20.88 4.80
CA LEU A 17 8.20 20.64 6.15
C LEU A 17 7.40 21.42 7.22
N GLN A 18 6.96 22.64 6.92
CA GLN A 18 6.10 23.41 7.83
C GLN A 18 4.76 22.72 8.09
N GLU A 19 4.12 22.20 7.05
CA GLU A 19 2.78 21.60 7.14
C GLU A 19 2.79 20.23 7.85
N THR A 20 3.89 19.50 7.73
CA THR A 20 3.96 18.08 8.14
C THR A 20 4.74 17.83 9.42
N SER A 21 5.52 18.81 9.91
CA SER A 21 6.50 18.58 10.98
C SER A 21 6.57 19.72 12.01
N THR A 22 6.89 19.37 13.25
CA THR A 22 7.35 20.31 14.28
C THR A 22 8.81 20.71 14.04
N THR A 23 9.28 21.81 14.64
CA THR A 23 10.67 22.26 14.51
C THR A 23 11.69 21.19 14.91
N ALA A 24 11.41 20.42 15.96
CA ALA A 24 12.27 19.31 16.38
C ALA A 24 12.32 18.17 15.34
N GLN A 25 11.19 17.87 14.69
CA GLN A 25 11.12 16.88 13.62
C GLN A 25 11.84 17.36 12.35
N ILE A 26 11.72 18.64 12.00
CA ILE A 26 12.47 19.26 10.89
C ILE A 26 13.97 19.11 11.13
N ASN A 27 14.44 19.44 12.34
CA ASN A 27 15.84 19.32 12.72
C ASN A 27 16.34 17.86 12.64
N SER A 28 15.56 16.92 13.16
CA SER A 28 15.88 15.48 13.08
C SER A 28 15.95 14.98 11.64
N TYR A 29 15.04 15.47 10.79
CA TYR A 29 14.97 15.13 9.37
C TYR A 29 16.17 15.67 8.59
N LEU A 30 16.48 16.96 8.72
CA LEU A 30 17.59 17.61 8.02
C LEU A 30 18.95 17.05 8.44
N LYS A 31 19.09 16.62 9.70
CA LYS A 31 20.32 15.97 10.20
C LYS A 31 20.67 14.69 9.44
N LYS A 32 19.68 13.95 8.90
CA LYS A 32 19.91 12.75 8.07
C LYS A 32 20.66 13.07 6.77
N TYR A 33 20.57 14.32 6.31
CA TYR A 33 21.26 14.83 5.12
C TYR A 33 22.54 15.59 5.47
N LYS A 34 23.03 15.48 6.71
CA LYS A 34 24.22 16.17 7.23
C LYS A 34 24.12 17.70 7.21
N VAL A 35 22.90 18.22 7.20
CA VAL A 35 22.64 19.66 7.31
C VAL A 35 22.88 20.10 8.76
N SER A 36 23.73 21.09 8.95
CA SER A 36 24.04 21.68 10.27
C SER A 36 23.22 22.93 10.50
N PHE A 37 22.76 23.14 11.73
CA PHE A 37 21.96 24.30 12.15
C PHE A 37 22.28 24.65 13.60
N ASP A 38 22.17 25.94 13.94
CA ASP A 38 22.41 26.42 15.31
C ASP A 38 21.26 26.00 16.24
N LYS A 39 21.59 25.54 17.44
CA LYS A 39 20.62 25.01 18.42
C LYS A 39 19.94 26.10 19.25
N GLN A 40 20.41 27.35 19.18
CA GLN A 40 19.97 28.44 20.06
C GLN A 40 18.95 29.41 19.44
N THR A 41 18.52 29.22 18.19
CA THR A 41 17.58 30.13 17.52
C THR A 41 16.13 29.85 17.88
N ALA A 42 15.44 30.81 18.49
CA ALA A 42 14.00 30.75 18.70
C ALA A 42 13.27 30.75 17.34
N VAL A 43 12.51 29.68 17.04
CA VAL A 43 11.84 29.51 15.75
C VAL A 43 10.40 30.00 15.82
N ASN A 44 10.17 31.23 15.35
CA ASN A 44 8.82 31.83 15.28
C ASN A 44 8.07 31.46 14.00
N ASN A 45 8.78 31.08 12.93
CA ASN A 45 8.19 30.64 11.66
C ASN A 45 9.00 29.48 11.07
N LYS A 46 8.36 28.30 10.96
CA LYS A 46 9.01 27.05 10.52
C LYS A 46 9.47 27.09 9.06
N LYS A 47 8.70 27.73 8.16
CA LYS A 47 9.06 27.85 6.75
C LYS A 47 10.24 28.81 6.54
N VAL A 48 10.29 29.93 7.27
CA VAL A 48 11.43 30.86 7.20
C VAL A 48 12.70 30.18 7.73
N TYR A 49 12.60 29.52 8.88
CA TYR A 49 13.70 28.77 9.48
C TYR A 49 14.25 27.67 8.56
N ALA A 50 13.38 26.87 7.93
CA ALA A 50 13.81 25.85 6.98
C ALA A 50 14.45 26.46 5.73
N ASN A 51 13.90 27.56 5.20
CA ASN A 51 14.44 28.26 4.03
C ASN A 51 15.87 28.77 4.30
N GLU A 52 16.11 29.40 5.44
CA GLU A 52 17.43 29.94 5.81
C GLU A 52 18.50 28.84 5.90
N ILE A 53 18.18 27.73 6.57
CA ILE A 53 19.08 26.59 6.73
C ILE A 53 19.43 25.97 5.36
N LEU A 54 18.41 25.78 4.52
CA LEU A 54 18.56 25.15 3.21
C LEU A 54 19.27 26.06 2.21
N SER A 55 19.08 27.37 2.30
CA SER A 55 19.75 28.35 1.42
C SER A 55 21.28 28.25 1.49
N ALA A 56 21.82 27.83 2.64
CA ALA A 56 23.25 27.61 2.85
C ALA A 56 23.80 26.25 2.34
N GLN A 57 22.95 25.32 1.87
CA GLN A 57 23.37 23.95 1.50
C GLN A 57 23.72 23.81 0.01
N GLN A 58 24.56 22.85 -0.35
CA GLN A 58 24.88 22.58 -1.76
C GLN A 58 23.67 22.05 -2.56
N ASP A 59 23.65 22.30 -3.88
CA ASP A 59 22.56 21.89 -4.79
C ASP A 59 22.22 20.39 -4.68
N ASP A 60 23.23 19.52 -4.52
CA ASP A 60 23.04 18.07 -4.44
C ASP A 60 22.26 17.65 -3.19
N VAL A 61 22.49 18.34 -2.06
CA VAL A 61 21.77 18.13 -0.79
C VAL A 61 20.31 18.57 -0.95
N ILE A 62 20.08 19.75 -1.54
CA ILE A 62 18.73 20.27 -1.82
C ILE A 62 17.95 19.31 -2.72
N VAL A 63 18.59 18.80 -3.78
CA VAL A 63 17.97 17.82 -4.69
C VAL A 63 17.69 16.48 -4.00
N LYS A 64 18.58 15.99 -3.13
CA LYS A 64 18.35 14.76 -2.34
C LYS A 64 17.16 14.92 -1.41
N ILE A 65 17.06 16.06 -0.73
CA ILE A 65 15.94 16.37 0.16
C ILE A 65 14.63 16.49 -0.64
N ALA A 66 14.61 17.26 -1.73
CA ALA A 66 13.44 17.40 -2.61
C ALA A 66 12.93 16.03 -3.12
N LYS A 67 13.84 15.17 -3.61
CA LYS A 67 13.51 13.82 -4.06
C LYS A 67 12.92 12.96 -2.94
N SER A 68 13.47 13.05 -1.73
CA SER A 68 12.98 12.28 -0.60
C SER A 68 11.62 12.75 -0.08
N LEU A 69 11.30 14.03 -0.25
CA LEU A 69 9.97 14.62 -0.01
C LEU A 69 9.03 14.44 -1.21
N ARG A 70 9.48 13.76 -2.28
CA ARG A 70 8.75 13.53 -3.53
C ARG A 70 8.26 14.83 -4.20
N LEU A 71 8.99 15.91 -4.04
CA LEU A 71 8.72 17.18 -4.69
C LEU A 71 9.21 17.13 -6.15
N GLU A 72 8.53 17.88 -7.03
CA GLU A 72 8.94 18.00 -8.42
C GLU A 72 10.31 18.68 -8.53
N VAL A 73 11.22 18.10 -9.33
CA VAL A 73 12.57 18.61 -9.58
C VAL A 73 12.77 18.71 -11.09
N PRO A 74 13.39 19.78 -11.63
CA PRO A 74 13.63 19.96 -13.06
C PRO A 74 14.27 18.73 -13.74
N ASP A 75 13.84 18.47 -14.98
CA ASP A 75 14.17 17.27 -15.75
C ASP A 75 15.67 17.02 -15.95
N GLU A 76 16.47 18.09 -15.98
CA GLU A 76 17.93 18.03 -16.12
C GLU A 76 18.65 17.34 -14.94
N PHE A 77 18.00 17.19 -13.78
CA PHE A 77 18.53 16.50 -12.59
C PHE A 77 17.91 15.12 -12.33
N LYS A 78 17.07 14.61 -13.26
CA LYS A 78 16.67 13.20 -13.29
C LYS A 78 17.86 12.37 -13.82
N PRO A 79 18.24 11.25 -13.17
CA PRO A 79 19.34 10.43 -13.65
C PRO A 79 19.05 9.94 -15.08
N LYS A 80 19.98 10.20 -16.02
CA LYS A 80 19.83 9.76 -17.42
C LYS A 80 19.66 8.23 -17.50
N PRO A 81 18.72 7.71 -18.30
CA PRO A 81 18.61 6.28 -18.53
C PRO A 81 19.92 5.77 -19.17
N LYS A 82 20.50 4.70 -18.60
CA LYS A 82 21.67 4.05 -19.20
C LYS A 82 21.31 3.56 -20.62
N PRO A 83 22.15 3.82 -21.65
CA PRO A 83 21.87 3.37 -23.00
C PRO A 83 21.80 1.84 -23.06
N ARG A 84 20.78 1.30 -23.72
CA ARG A 84 20.66 -0.13 -24.02
C ARG A 84 21.85 -0.54 -24.89
N LYS A 85 22.68 -1.46 -24.41
CA LYS A 85 23.72 -2.10 -25.24
C LYS A 85 23.07 -3.07 -26.22
N ALA A 86 23.46 -2.98 -27.50
CA ALA A 86 23.06 -3.88 -28.58
C ALA A 86 23.46 -5.36 -28.29
N PRO A 87 22.84 -6.35 -28.95
CA PRO A 87 23.10 -7.76 -28.66
C PRO A 87 24.51 -8.17 -29.13
N LEU A 88 25.37 -8.54 -28.18
CA LEU A 88 26.65 -9.17 -28.46
C LEU A 88 26.42 -10.65 -28.81
N LYS A 89 26.92 -11.09 -29.98
CA LYS A 89 27.02 -12.50 -30.36
C LYS A 89 27.78 -13.27 -29.27
N LYS A 90 27.19 -14.35 -28.74
CA LYS A 90 27.79 -15.18 -27.70
C LYS A 90 28.97 -15.99 -28.25
N PRO A 91 30.15 -16.04 -27.59
CA PRO A 91 31.09 -17.12 -27.79
C PRO A 91 30.62 -18.37 -27.03
N ALA A 92 31.02 -19.55 -27.52
CA ALA A 92 30.64 -20.85 -27.00
C ALA A 92 30.94 -21.00 -25.49
N LYS A 93 29.93 -21.40 -24.72
CA LYS A 93 30.06 -21.73 -23.29
C LYS A 93 30.71 -23.11 -23.15
N ARG A 94 31.82 -23.15 -22.44
CA ARG A 94 32.43 -24.35 -21.85
C ARG A 94 31.41 -24.95 -20.86
N ILE A 95 31.09 -26.23 -21.05
CA ILE A 95 30.16 -26.97 -20.20
C ILE A 95 30.84 -27.22 -18.85
N VAL A 96 30.32 -26.59 -17.79
CA VAL A 96 30.46 -27.09 -16.42
C VAL A 96 29.03 -27.30 -15.95
N ALA A 97 28.70 -28.55 -15.62
CA ALA A 97 27.37 -28.98 -15.25
C ALA A 97 26.96 -28.34 -13.92
N ASP A 98 26.00 -27.42 -13.98
CA ASP A 98 25.26 -26.95 -12.82
C ASP A 98 23.93 -27.71 -12.74
N LYS A 99 23.66 -28.25 -11.55
CA LYS A 99 22.43 -28.98 -11.18
C LYS A 99 21.18 -28.14 -11.50
N PRO A 100 20.03 -28.80 -11.81
CA PRO A 100 18.79 -28.09 -12.13
C PRO A 100 18.31 -27.28 -10.93
N THR A 101 18.29 -25.95 -11.08
CA THR A 101 17.68 -25.03 -10.11
C THR A 101 16.17 -25.12 -10.27
N ALA A 102 15.50 -25.66 -9.23
CA ALA A 102 14.06 -25.72 -9.15
C ALA A 102 13.45 -24.32 -9.31
N THR A 103 12.45 -24.20 -10.18
CA THR A 103 11.56 -23.04 -10.26
C THR A 103 10.91 -22.82 -8.90
N ARG A 104 11.25 -21.74 -8.19
CA ARG A 104 10.51 -21.28 -7.01
C ARG A 104 9.07 -20.99 -7.45
N SER A 105 8.13 -21.86 -7.09
CA SER A 105 6.71 -21.51 -7.15
C SER A 105 6.49 -20.34 -6.21
N SER A 106 6.03 -19.19 -6.73
CA SER A 106 5.60 -18.11 -5.85
C SER A 106 4.30 -18.54 -5.18
N VAL A 107 4.31 -18.64 -3.85
CA VAL A 107 3.12 -18.94 -3.08
C VAL A 107 2.11 -17.82 -3.32
N LYS A 108 0.89 -18.20 -3.70
CA LYS A 108 -0.22 -17.26 -3.88
C LYS A 108 -0.87 -16.97 -2.55
N LYS A 109 -1.18 -15.71 -2.27
CA LYS A 109 -1.86 -15.29 -1.03
C LYS A 109 -2.90 -14.21 -1.30
N VAL A 110 -3.85 -14.06 -0.39
CA VAL A 110 -4.77 -12.92 -0.31
C VAL A 110 -4.38 -12.06 0.89
N PHE A 111 -4.19 -10.77 0.66
CA PHE A 111 -3.97 -9.80 1.72
C PHE A 111 -5.24 -8.95 1.92
N ILE A 112 -5.70 -8.80 3.16
CA ILE A 112 -6.89 -7.99 3.48
C ILE A 112 -6.46 -6.69 4.17
N SER A 113 -6.49 -5.59 3.42
CA SER A 113 -6.20 -4.25 3.93
C SER A 113 -7.50 -3.58 4.38
N HIS A 114 -7.62 -3.25 5.66
CA HIS A 114 -8.84 -2.67 6.25
C HIS A 114 -8.52 -1.71 7.40
N ALA A 115 -9.49 -0.90 7.81
CA ALA A 115 -9.36 -0.12 9.05
C ALA A 115 -9.60 -1.04 10.26
N SER A 116 -8.86 -0.86 11.35
CA SER A 116 -9.02 -1.71 12.56
C SER A 116 -10.45 -1.67 13.13
N ALA A 117 -11.20 -0.57 12.93
CA ALA A 117 -12.60 -0.44 13.32
C ALA A 117 -13.57 -1.29 12.48
N ASP A 118 -13.11 -1.86 11.36
CA ASP A 118 -13.90 -2.72 10.47
C ASP A 118 -13.68 -4.21 10.73
N LYS A 119 -13.02 -4.56 11.84
CA LYS A 119 -12.64 -5.94 12.18
C LYS A 119 -13.82 -6.91 12.16
N ASP A 120 -14.95 -6.59 12.79
CA ASP A 120 -16.15 -7.45 12.76
C ASP A 120 -16.65 -7.73 11.34
N ILE A 121 -16.62 -6.76 10.43
CA ILE A 121 -17.02 -7.01 9.03
C ILE A 121 -15.97 -7.88 8.32
N VAL A 122 -14.69 -7.60 8.55
CA VAL A 122 -13.58 -8.34 7.92
C VAL A 122 -13.52 -9.79 8.35
N GLU A 123 -13.92 -10.11 9.57
CA GLU A 123 -14.08 -11.50 10.01
C GLU A 123 -15.00 -12.29 9.07
N LYS A 124 -16.12 -11.68 8.64
CA LYS A 124 -17.04 -12.33 7.70
C LYS A 124 -16.50 -12.41 6.27
N ILE A 125 -15.64 -11.47 5.88
CA ILE A 125 -14.90 -11.57 4.61
C ILE A 125 -13.93 -12.75 4.66
N ILE A 126 -13.26 -13.01 5.78
CA ILE A 126 -12.42 -14.20 5.97
C ILE A 126 -13.27 -15.47 5.87
N ASP A 127 -14.45 -15.50 6.48
CA ASP A 127 -15.37 -16.63 6.36
C ASP A 127 -15.79 -16.89 4.90
N LEU A 128 -16.06 -15.82 4.13
CA LEU A 128 -16.35 -15.92 2.70
C LEU A 128 -15.17 -16.54 1.94
N LEU A 129 -13.93 -16.07 2.16
CA LEU A 129 -12.74 -16.61 1.50
C LEU A 129 -12.55 -18.10 1.82
N ARG A 130 -12.79 -18.51 3.07
CA ARG A 130 -12.74 -19.91 3.47
C ARG A 130 -13.82 -20.74 2.81
N GLY A 131 -15.06 -20.22 2.70
CA GLY A 131 -16.15 -20.84 1.95
C GLY A 131 -15.88 -20.96 0.45
N MET A 132 -15.06 -20.06 -0.12
CA MET A 132 -14.54 -20.15 -1.49
C MET A 132 -13.41 -21.19 -1.64
N GLY A 133 -12.96 -21.82 -0.55
CA GLY A 133 -11.90 -22.84 -0.55
C GLY A 133 -10.48 -22.30 -0.35
N VAL A 134 -10.31 -21.04 0.07
CA VAL A 134 -8.99 -20.50 0.41
C VAL A 134 -8.56 -21.05 1.78
N SER A 135 -7.39 -21.67 1.83
CA SER A 135 -6.81 -22.18 3.08
C SER A 135 -6.28 -21.04 3.96
N SER A 136 -6.34 -21.21 5.29
CA SER A 136 -6.00 -20.14 6.24
C SER A 136 -4.56 -19.63 6.08
N ASP A 137 -3.60 -20.49 5.74
CA ASP A 137 -2.19 -20.14 5.47
C ASP A 137 -1.99 -19.23 4.24
N LYS A 138 -3.03 -19.11 3.40
CA LYS A 138 -3.03 -18.24 2.21
C LYS A 138 -3.75 -16.91 2.45
N ILE A 139 -4.29 -16.69 3.64
CA ILE A 139 -4.97 -15.44 4.03
C ILE A 139 -4.04 -14.68 4.97
N PHE A 140 -3.66 -13.47 4.58
CA PHE A 140 -2.88 -12.56 5.39
C PHE A 140 -3.77 -11.40 5.85
N CYS A 141 -3.97 -11.26 7.17
CA CYS A 141 -4.75 -10.21 7.80
C CYS A 141 -4.27 -10.00 9.24
N THR A 142 -3.56 -8.90 9.47
CA THR A 142 -2.85 -8.63 10.75
C THR A 142 -3.78 -8.31 11.92
N SER A 143 -5.06 -8.03 11.68
CA SER A 143 -6.04 -7.80 12.75
C SER A 143 -6.52 -9.08 13.43
N PHE A 144 -6.16 -10.26 12.94
CA PHE A 144 -6.63 -11.56 13.45
C PHE A 144 -5.47 -12.50 13.75
N GLU A 145 -5.50 -13.07 14.96
CA GLU A 145 -4.58 -14.12 15.38
C GLU A 145 -4.69 -15.32 14.43
N GLY A 146 -3.54 -15.90 14.05
CA GLY A 146 -3.47 -17.01 13.09
C GLY A 146 -3.58 -16.62 11.60
N TYR A 147 -3.75 -15.33 11.29
CA TYR A 147 -3.71 -14.79 9.92
C TYR A 147 -2.67 -13.68 9.75
N GLY A 148 -2.00 -13.28 10.84
CA GLY A 148 -1.09 -12.14 10.88
C GLY A 148 0.38 -12.52 10.80
N ILE A 149 1.18 -11.78 11.55
CA ILE A 149 2.62 -11.98 11.69
C ILE A 149 2.91 -12.74 13.00
N ASP A 150 4.00 -13.50 13.04
CA ASP A 150 4.40 -14.24 14.23
C ASP A 150 4.91 -13.30 15.34
N LEU A 151 4.84 -13.77 16.59
CA LEU A 151 5.33 -13.00 17.73
C LEU A 151 6.84 -12.73 17.61
N GLY A 152 7.20 -11.44 17.69
CA GLY A 152 8.60 -10.99 17.60
C GLY A 152 9.03 -10.54 16.20
N ASP A 153 8.20 -10.75 15.17
CA ASP A 153 8.51 -10.32 13.82
C ASP A 153 8.38 -8.81 13.62
N ASN A 154 9.21 -8.27 12.72
CA ASN A 154 9.08 -6.89 12.28
C ASN A 154 7.91 -6.75 11.30
N PHE A 155 6.85 -6.06 11.74
CA PHE A 155 5.64 -5.83 10.96
C PHE A 155 5.90 -5.25 9.56
N LEU A 156 6.78 -4.25 9.44
CA LEU A 156 7.05 -3.59 8.17
C LEU A 156 7.75 -4.52 7.18
N ASP A 157 8.67 -5.36 7.67
CA ASP A 157 9.39 -6.29 6.80
C ASP A 157 8.52 -7.48 6.40
N ALA A 158 7.72 -8.01 7.33
CA ALA A 158 6.71 -9.02 7.02
C ALA A 158 5.71 -8.51 5.97
N LEU A 159 5.16 -7.30 6.16
CA LEU A 159 4.24 -6.69 5.19
C LEU A 159 4.88 -6.52 3.80
N LYS A 160 6.13 -6.07 3.73
CA LYS A 160 6.85 -5.97 2.44
C LYS A 160 7.05 -7.33 1.78
N GLN A 161 7.40 -8.36 2.55
CA GLN A 161 7.58 -9.71 2.02
C GLN A 161 6.26 -10.25 1.47
N GLU A 162 5.17 -10.10 2.23
CA GLU A 162 3.84 -10.52 1.81
C GLU A 162 3.38 -9.80 0.53
N LEU A 163 3.62 -8.48 0.44
CA LEU A 163 3.28 -7.69 -0.74
C LEU A 163 4.20 -7.96 -1.95
N SER A 164 5.39 -8.49 -1.76
CA SER A 164 6.33 -8.84 -2.84
C SER A 164 6.02 -10.18 -3.50
N ASN A 165 5.17 -10.99 -2.87
CA ASN A 165 4.74 -12.29 -3.39
C ASN A 165 3.63 -12.15 -4.45
N ASN A 166 3.19 -13.26 -5.02
CA ASN A 166 2.02 -13.28 -5.90
C ASN A 166 0.76 -13.11 -5.05
N VAL A 167 0.43 -11.86 -4.74
CA VAL A 167 -0.65 -11.51 -3.80
C VAL A 167 -1.82 -10.86 -4.52
N LEU A 168 -3.02 -11.23 -4.12
CA LEU A 168 -4.25 -10.51 -4.42
C LEU A 168 -4.63 -9.66 -3.21
N VAL A 169 -4.67 -8.34 -3.38
CA VAL A 169 -5.01 -7.43 -2.27
C VAL A 169 -6.50 -7.09 -2.30
N LEU A 170 -7.20 -7.36 -1.20
CA LEU A 170 -8.57 -6.92 -0.97
C LEU A 170 -8.51 -5.64 -0.13
N PHE A 171 -8.85 -4.51 -0.74
CA PHE A 171 -8.97 -3.23 -0.04
C PHE A 171 -10.39 -3.08 0.47
N VAL A 172 -10.59 -3.25 1.77
CA VAL A 172 -11.89 -3.10 2.42
C VAL A 172 -12.07 -1.64 2.80
N LEU A 173 -12.74 -0.90 1.92
CA LEU A 173 -12.87 0.55 1.97
C LEU A 173 -14.11 0.95 2.77
N SER A 174 -13.88 1.81 3.76
CA SER A 174 -14.91 2.44 4.58
C SER A 174 -14.52 3.90 4.83
N ARG A 175 -15.41 4.68 5.44
CA ARG A 175 -15.05 6.02 5.92
C ARG A 175 -13.89 5.99 6.93
N LYS A 176 -13.80 4.94 7.76
CA LYS A 176 -12.72 4.75 8.74
C LYS A 176 -11.40 4.39 8.06
N PHE A 177 -11.44 3.66 6.95
CA PHE A 177 -10.28 3.40 6.11
C PHE A 177 -9.69 4.71 5.58
N TYR A 178 -10.51 5.56 4.94
CA TYR A 178 -10.04 6.83 4.40
C TYR A 178 -9.63 7.84 5.47
N ALA A 179 -10.16 7.72 6.69
CA ALA A 179 -9.76 8.56 7.82
C ALA A 179 -8.45 8.09 8.48
N SER A 180 -7.92 6.91 8.14
CA SER A 180 -6.70 6.35 8.72
C SER A 180 -5.48 6.65 7.83
N PRO A 181 -4.55 7.51 8.26
CA PRO A 181 -3.32 7.79 7.51
C PRO A 181 -2.49 6.52 7.25
N ILE A 182 -2.48 5.59 8.20
CA ILE A 182 -1.77 4.30 8.06
C ILE A 182 -2.37 3.49 6.92
N CYS A 183 -3.70 3.32 6.89
CA CYS A 183 -4.37 2.58 5.83
C CYS A 183 -4.14 3.22 4.45
N LEU A 184 -4.12 4.56 4.37
CA LEU A 184 -3.81 5.26 3.12
C LEU A 184 -2.36 5.08 2.67
N CYS A 185 -1.40 5.09 3.60
CA CYS A 185 0.00 4.80 3.30
C CYS A 185 0.21 3.36 2.82
N GLU A 186 -0.41 2.39 3.51
CA GLU A 186 -0.39 0.98 3.12
C GLU A 186 -1.03 0.76 1.75
N MET A 187 -2.17 1.41 1.49
CA MET A 187 -2.83 1.41 0.19
C MET A 187 -1.91 1.88 -0.93
N GLY A 188 -1.22 3.01 -0.75
CA GLY A 188 -0.27 3.52 -1.74
C GLY A 188 0.90 2.57 -1.98
N ALA A 189 1.45 1.98 -0.92
CA ALA A 189 2.56 1.03 -1.03
C ALA A 189 2.14 -0.26 -1.74
N ALA A 190 1.01 -0.85 -1.34
CA ALA A 190 0.47 -2.07 -1.93
C ALA A 190 0.04 -1.86 -3.39
N TRP A 191 -0.55 -0.72 -3.74
CA TRP A 191 -0.94 -0.41 -5.12
C TRP A 191 0.25 -0.34 -6.09
N ILE A 192 1.40 0.20 -5.63
CA ILE A 192 2.62 0.25 -6.46
C ILE A 192 3.29 -1.14 -6.54
N THR A 193 3.25 -1.91 -5.46
CA THR A 193 4.02 -3.14 -5.31
C THR A 193 3.31 -4.36 -5.90
N THR A 194 1.98 -4.35 -5.91
CA THR A 194 1.14 -5.48 -6.30
C THR A 194 0.44 -5.24 -7.63
N LYS A 195 0.14 -6.32 -8.36
CA LYS A 195 -0.53 -6.25 -9.68
C LYS A 195 -2.04 -6.46 -9.60
N GLU A 196 -2.49 -7.14 -8.56
CA GLU A 196 -3.84 -7.67 -8.45
C GLU A 196 -4.50 -7.10 -7.19
N HIS A 197 -5.53 -6.28 -7.36
CA HIS A 197 -6.25 -5.68 -6.26
C HIS A 197 -7.75 -5.57 -6.54
N VAL A 198 -8.56 -5.74 -5.50
CA VAL A 198 -10.02 -5.61 -5.55
C VAL A 198 -10.49 -4.65 -4.45
N PRO A 199 -11.04 -3.49 -4.82
CA PRO A 199 -11.74 -2.61 -3.89
C PRO A 199 -13.07 -3.24 -3.46
N ILE A 200 -13.29 -3.37 -2.15
CA ILE A 200 -14.54 -3.84 -1.53
C ILE A 200 -15.07 -2.71 -0.65
N LEU A 201 -16.21 -2.13 -1.03
CA LEU A 201 -16.81 -1.00 -0.34
C LEU A 201 -17.77 -1.50 0.75
N ILE A 202 -17.59 -1.00 1.97
CA ILE A 202 -18.53 -1.20 3.07
C ILE A 202 -19.63 -0.13 2.96
N PRO A 203 -20.92 -0.50 2.80
CA PRO A 203 -22.03 0.45 2.83
C PRO A 203 -22.02 1.34 4.10
N PRO A 204 -22.44 2.62 4.00
CA PRO A 204 -23.10 3.25 2.87
C PRO A 204 -22.13 3.83 1.82
N LEU A 205 -20.84 3.46 1.85
CA LEU A 205 -19.86 3.96 0.89
C LEU A 205 -20.22 3.51 -0.53
N GLY A 206 -20.38 4.47 -1.44
CA GLY A 206 -20.61 4.24 -2.86
C GLY A 206 -19.34 4.40 -3.71
N PHE A 207 -19.43 4.11 -5.00
CA PHE A 207 -18.29 4.27 -5.91
C PHE A 207 -17.89 5.74 -6.08
N GLU A 208 -18.84 6.66 -5.95
CA GLU A 208 -18.65 8.11 -5.90
C GLU A 208 -17.79 8.58 -4.72
N ASP A 209 -17.74 7.79 -3.64
CA ASP A 209 -16.92 8.09 -2.47
C ASP A 209 -15.47 7.56 -2.60
N VAL A 210 -15.17 6.80 -3.65
CA VAL A 210 -13.85 6.20 -3.86
C VAL A 210 -12.82 7.27 -4.22
N LYS A 211 -11.73 7.33 -3.45
CA LYS A 211 -10.66 8.32 -3.61
C LYS A 211 -9.31 7.63 -3.83
N GLY A 212 -8.33 8.38 -4.30
CA GLY A 212 -6.95 7.92 -4.42
C GLY A 212 -6.70 7.08 -5.68
N VAL A 213 -6.19 5.86 -5.50
CA VAL A 213 -5.67 5.02 -6.60
C VAL A 213 -6.72 4.12 -7.27
N PHE A 214 -7.92 4.01 -6.70
CA PHE A 214 -9.00 3.17 -7.21
C PHE A 214 -10.10 3.83 -8.08
N PRO A 215 -10.11 5.13 -8.45
CA PRO A 215 -11.18 5.70 -9.27
C PRO A 215 -11.46 4.94 -10.59
N ASN A 216 -10.43 4.28 -11.14
CA ASN A 216 -10.51 3.53 -12.40
C ASN A 216 -10.46 2.01 -12.22
N THR A 217 -10.56 1.49 -10.98
CA THR A 217 -10.54 0.05 -10.70
C THR A 217 -11.95 -0.47 -10.46
N GLN A 218 -12.35 -1.53 -11.17
CA GLN A 218 -13.62 -2.21 -10.91
C GLN A 218 -13.60 -2.84 -9.50
N GLY A 219 -14.42 -2.30 -8.61
CA GLY A 219 -14.63 -2.80 -7.26
C GLY A 219 -15.99 -3.47 -7.08
N MET A 220 -16.39 -3.63 -5.82
CA MET A 220 -17.69 -4.17 -5.44
C MET A 220 -18.21 -3.55 -4.15
N ILE A 221 -19.54 -3.57 -3.98
CA ILE A 221 -20.17 -3.31 -2.69
C ILE A 221 -20.26 -4.66 -1.95
N LEU A 222 -19.88 -4.69 -0.66
CA LEU A 222 -19.67 -5.92 0.10
C LEU A 222 -20.90 -6.84 0.14
N ASN A 223 -22.10 -6.27 0.26
CA ASN A 223 -23.34 -7.04 0.37
C ASN A 223 -24.08 -7.23 -0.97
N ASP A 224 -23.42 -6.95 -2.09
CA ASP A 224 -23.94 -7.29 -3.41
C ASP A 224 -23.69 -8.77 -3.72
N LYS A 225 -24.78 -9.55 -3.73
CA LYS A 225 -24.77 -11.00 -3.93
C LYS A 225 -24.09 -11.42 -5.24
N ASP A 226 -24.32 -10.70 -6.33
CA ASP A 226 -23.78 -11.05 -7.65
C ASP A 226 -22.29 -10.73 -7.70
N LYS A 227 -21.87 -9.63 -7.08
CA LYS A 227 -20.45 -9.30 -6.95
C LYS A 227 -19.70 -10.29 -6.06
N ILE A 228 -20.33 -10.85 -5.04
CA ILE A 228 -19.73 -11.92 -4.22
C ILE A 228 -19.50 -13.19 -5.06
N ASN A 229 -20.39 -13.50 -6.00
CA ASN A 229 -20.15 -14.59 -6.96
C ASN A 229 -18.97 -14.25 -7.90
N SER A 230 -18.90 -13.02 -8.41
CA SER A 230 -17.76 -12.57 -9.22
C SER A 230 -16.43 -12.62 -8.44
N LEU A 231 -16.45 -12.26 -7.15
CA LEU A 231 -15.28 -12.37 -6.27
C LEU A 231 -14.87 -13.83 -6.10
N LYS A 232 -15.82 -14.75 -5.87
CA LYS A 232 -15.55 -16.19 -5.80
C LYS A 232 -14.87 -16.69 -7.07
N GLU A 233 -15.40 -16.39 -8.25
CA GLU A 233 -14.81 -16.81 -9.52
C GLU A 233 -13.38 -16.28 -9.67
N ARG A 234 -13.14 -15.03 -9.28
CA ARG A 234 -11.80 -14.44 -9.29
C ARG A 234 -10.86 -15.15 -8.33
N ILE A 235 -11.31 -15.47 -7.11
CA ILE A 235 -10.54 -16.18 -6.09
C ILE A 235 -10.20 -17.60 -6.56
N GLU A 236 -11.18 -18.33 -7.09
CA GLU A 236 -10.99 -19.68 -7.63
C GLU A 236 -9.99 -19.69 -8.78
N LYS A 237 -10.09 -18.73 -9.71
CA LYS A 237 -9.13 -18.55 -10.80
C LYS A 237 -7.75 -18.16 -10.27
N PHE A 238 -7.68 -17.24 -9.30
CA PHE A 238 -6.42 -16.78 -8.76
C PHE A 238 -5.67 -17.94 -8.09
N PHE A 239 -6.34 -18.77 -7.29
CA PHE A 239 -5.72 -19.87 -6.56
C PHE A 239 -5.72 -21.22 -7.28
N ASN A 240 -6.35 -21.32 -8.46
CA ASN A 240 -6.63 -22.57 -9.17
C ASN A 240 -7.42 -23.57 -8.31
N LEU A 241 -8.48 -23.11 -7.64
CA LEU A 241 -9.31 -23.94 -6.77
C LEU A 241 -10.36 -24.71 -7.57
N THR A 242 -10.77 -25.86 -7.03
CA THR A 242 -11.93 -26.59 -7.54
C THR A 242 -13.21 -25.95 -6.98
N PRO A 243 -14.16 -25.53 -7.82
CA PRO A 243 -15.38 -24.91 -7.33
C PRO A 243 -16.21 -25.86 -6.47
N ALA A 244 -16.72 -25.34 -5.36
CA ALA A 244 -17.72 -26.04 -4.55
C ALA A 244 -19.02 -26.26 -5.34
N LYS A 245 -19.81 -27.27 -4.94
CA LYS A 245 -21.16 -27.47 -5.49
C LYS A 245 -21.98 -26.19 -5.29
N HIS A 246 -22.66 -25.76 -6.35
CA HIS A 246 -23.40 -24.48 -6.36
C HIS A 246 -24.34 -24.33 -5.15
N SER A 247 -25.15 -25.35 -4.86
CA SER A 247 -26.09 -25.32 -3.73
C SER A 247 -25.42 -25.20 -2.35
N ILE A 248 -24.22 -25.76 -2.18
CA ILE A 248 -23.45 -25.63 -0.92
C ILE A 248 -22.95 -24.20 -0.79
N TRP A 249 -22.31 -23.69 -1.85
CA TRP A 249 -21.80 -22.32 -1.90
C TRP A 249 -22.90 -21.29 -1.65
N GLU A 250 -24.06 -21.42 -2.32
CA GLU A 250 -25.14 -20.46 -2.18
C GLU A 250 -25.67 -20.37 -0.76
N ARG A 251 -25.80 -21.52 -0.09
CA ARG A 251 -26.25 -21.56 1.30
C ARG A 251 -25.25 -20.88 2.23
N GLU A 252 -23.95 -21.20 2.09
CA GLU A 252 -22.90 -20.58 2.92
C GLU A 252 -22.80 -19.07 2.66
N ARG A 253 -22.77 -18.65 1.39
CA ARG A 253 -22.77 -17.24 0.98
C ARG A 253 -23.95 -16.49 1.59
N ASN A 254 -25.16 -17.02 1.46
CA ASN A 254 -26.37 -16.35 1.97
C ASN A 254 -26.31 -16.18 3.49
N ASN A 255 -25.93 -17.22 4.23
CA ASN A 255 -25.79 -17.15 5.69
C ASN A 255 -24.75 -16.08 6.12
N ILE A 256 -23.63 -15.99 5.41
CA ILE A 256 -22.59 -14.99 5.74
C ILE A 256 -23.06 -13.57 5.37
N LEU A 257 -23.75 -13.41 4.23
CA LEU A 257 -24.31 -12.13 3.82
C LEU A 257 -25.37 -11.61 4.80
N GLU A 258 -26.23 -12.49 5.32
CA GLU A 258 -27.21 -12.12 6.36
C GLU A 258 -26.53 -11.59 7.63
N GLU A 259 -25.42 -12.20 8.04
CA GLU A 259 -24.65 -11.74 9.20
C GLU A 259 -23.91 -10.42 8.92
N ILE A 260 -23.40 -10.23 7.69
CA ILE A 260 -22.84 -8.95 7.26
C ILE A 260 -23.91 -7.86 7.32
N ASP A 261 -25.10 -8.09 6.74
CA ASP A 261 -26.20 -7.12 6.74
C ASP A 261 -26.65 -6.77 8.16
N ARG A 262 -26.70 -7.75 9.06
CA ARG A 262 -26.98 -7.52 10.49
C ARG A 262 -25.94 -6.61 11.14
N ARG A 263 -24.65 -6.85 10.90
CA ARG A 263 -23.55 -6.01 11.43
C ARG A 263 -23.59 -4.59 10.85
N LEU A 264 -23.88 -4.47 9.55
CA LEU A 264 -24.05 -3.17 8.89
C LEU A 264 -25.25 -2.40 9.46
N ALA A 265 -26.37 -3.06 9.73
CA ALA A 265 -27.53 -2.45 10.35
C ALA A 265 -27.20 -1.90 11.75
N ASN A 266 -26.53 -2.70 12.60
CA ASN A 266 -26.15 -2.28 13.96
C ASN A 266 -25.22 -1.05 13.97
N ARG A 267 -24.33 -0.93 12.98
CA ARG A 267 -23.43 0.23 12.82
C ARG A 267 -24.17 1.53 12.48
N ARG A 268 -25.32 1.45 11.79
CA ARG A 268 -26.14 2.64 11.47
C ARG A 268 -26.79 3.26 12.71
N PHE A 269 -26.96 2.48 13.79
CA PHE A 269 -27.53 2.95 15.06
C PHE A 269 -26.47 3.42 16.08
N SER A 270 -25.18 3.38 15.71
CA SER A 270 -24.05 3.73 16.60
C SER A 270 -23.44 5.12 16.33
N TYR A 271 -24.14 5.98 15.60
CA TYR A 271 -23.75 7.36 15.29
C TYR A 271 -24.79 8.35 15.81
#